data_AF-A0A7X2MUE6-F1
#
_entry.id   AF-A0A7X2MUE6-F1
#
_cell.length_a   1.000
_cell.length_b   1.000
_cell.length_c   1.000
_cell.angle_alpha   90.00
_cell.angle_beta   90.00
_cell.angle_gamma   90.00
#
_symmetry.space_group_name_H-M   'P 1'
#
loop_
_entity.id
_entity.type
_entity.pdbx_description
1 polymer ?
#
loop_
_entity_poly.entity_id
_entity_poly.type
_entity_poly.pdbx_seq_one_letter_code
_entity_poly.pdbx_strand_id
1 'polypeptide(L)'
;VLMLWTGVLTWNDITSNKPAWNTFAWFATLVALADGLARVGFITWLGKEGGMLLQGYDPQVSAVVLLIAFFLLHYLFASTTA
;
A
#
# COMPACT_ATOMS: atom_id res chain seq x y z
N VAL A 1 23.76 7.78 4.78
CA VAL A 1 24.67 8.41 5.77
C VAL A 1 26.13 8.10 5.47
N LEU A 2 26.54 6.83 5.36
CA LEU A 2 27.92 6.44 4.99
C LEU A 2 28.47 7.19 3.76
N MET A 3 27.69 7.31 2.68
CA MET A 3 28.09 8.02 1.46
C MET A 3 28.37 9.53 1.64
N LEU A 4 27.73 10.18 2.61
CA LEU A 4 28.03 11.57 2.99
C LEU A 4 29.35 11.66 3.76
N TRP A 5 29.58 10.72 4.68
CA TRP A 5 30.80 10.66 5.48
C TRP A 5 32.04 10.34 4.64
N THR A 6 31.91 9.48 3.63
CA THR A 6 33.00 9.15 2.71
C THR A 6 33.17 10.19 1.59
N GLY A 7 32.37 11.25 1.57
CA GLY A 7 32.43 12.32 0.55
C GLY A 7 32.01 11.89 -0.86
N VAL A 8 31.39 10.71 -1.00
CA VAL A 8 30.91 10.18 -2.29
C VAL A 8 29.70 10.97 -2.79
N LEU A 9 28.91 11.51 -1.87
CA LEU A 9 27.81 12.44 -2.15
C LEU A 9 27.97 13.66 -1.25
N THR A 10 27.72 14.84 -1.79
CA THR A 10 27.58 16.07 -1.01
C THR A 10 26.12 16.27 -0.60
N TRP A 11 25.89 17.14 0.39
CA TRP A 11 24.52 17.52 0.77
C TRP A 11 23.75 18.15 -0.40
N ASN A 12 24.45 18.93 -1.23
CA ASN A 12 23.87 19.57 -2.40
C ASN A 12 23.41 18.54 -3.45
N ASP A 13 24.13 17.43 -3.61
CA ASP A 13 23.73 16.35 -4.55
C ASP A 13 22.41 15.70 -4.11
N ILE A 14 22.15 15.62 -2.79
CA ILE A 14 20.90 15.06 -2.26
C ILE A 14 19.75 16.05 -2.41
N THR A 15 19.94 17.31 -2.03
CA THR A 15 18.86 18.33 -2.07
C THR A 15 18.50 18.75 -3.50
N SER A 16 19.45 18.71 -4.43
CA SER A 16 19.20 19.06 -5.84
C SER A 16 18.61 17.92 -6.68
N ASN A 17 18.54 16.68 -6.15
CA ASN A 17 18.00 15.52 -6.87
C ASN A 17 16.46 15.55 -6.92
N LYS A 18 15.91 16.37 -7.82
CA LYS A 18 14.45 16.54 -8.00
C LYS A 18 13.70 15.22 -8.25
N PRO A 19 14.20 14.26 -9.07
CA PRO A 19 13.53 12.97 -9.24
C PRO A 19 13.33 12.22 -7.91
N ALA A 20 14.34 12.18 -7.05
CA ALA A 20 14.26 11.51 -5.75
C ALA A 20 13.19 12.15 -4.85
N TRP A 21 13.18 13.49 -4.76
CA TRP A 21 12.18 14.23 -3.98
C TRP A 21 10.76 14.07 -4.53
N ASN A 22 10.60 14.05 -5.85
CA ASN A 22 9.30 13.82 -6.49
C ASN A 22 8.76 12.43 -6.14
N THR A 23 9.57 11.38 -6.32
CA THR A 23 9.18 10.01 -5.92
C THR A 23 8.84 9.95 -4.44
N PHE A 24 9.67 10.53 -3.57
CA PHE A 24 9.41 10.57 -2.13
C PHE A 24 8.05 11.21 -1.80
N ALA A 25 7.74 12.36 -2.39
CA ALA A 25 6.48 13.06 -2.13
C ALA A 25 5.25 12.25 -2.57
N TRP A 26 5.29 11.65 -3.76
CA TRP A 26 4.19 10.81 -4.26
C TRP A 26 4.01 9.53 -3.45
N PHE A 27 5.10 8.86 -3.06
CA PHE A 27 4.99 7.68 -2.21
C PHE A 27 4.51 8.01 -0.80
N ALA A 28 4.98 9.12 -0.21
CA ALA A 28 4.56 9.54 1.13
C ALA A 28 3.04 9.78 1.22
N THR A 29 2.45 10.41 0.22
CA THR A 29 0.99 10.64 0.20
C THR A 29 0.20 9.35 0.01
N LEU A 30 0.64 8.46 -0.88
CA LEU A 30 0.02 7.15 -1.10
C LEU A 30 0.06 6.27 0.16
N VAL A 31 1.21 6.22 0.84
CA VAL A 31 1.37 5.47 2.09
C VAL A 31 0.50 6.05 3.20
N ALA A 32 0.44 7.39 3.32
CA ALA A 32 -0.41 8.05 4.31
C ALA A 32 -1.91 7.78 4.06
N LEU A 33 -2.35 7.73 2.81
CA LEU A 33 -3.73 7.40 2.47
C LEU A 33 -4.07 5.95 2.80
N ALA A 34 -3.18 5.01 2.46
CA ALA A 34 -3.31 3.59 2.80
C ALA A 34 -3.39 3.37 4.32
N ASP A 35 -2.50 4.00 5.09
CA ASP A 35 -2.54 3.99 6.56
C ASP A 35 -3.84 4.61 7.10
N GLY A 36 -4.28 5.73 6.53
CA GLY A 36 -5.55 6.36 6.85
C GLY A 36 -6.75 5.42 6.66
N LEU A 37 -6.78 4.69 5.55
CA LEU A 37 -7.83 3.72 5.23
C LEU A 37 -7.86 2.54 6.24
N ALA A 38 -6.69 2.08 6.67
CA ALA A 38 -6.57 1.08 7.71
C ALA A 38 -7.08 1.62 9.07
N ARG A 39 -6.71 2.85 9.46
CA ARG A 39 -7.13 3.48 10.72
C ARG A 39 -8.63 3.71 10.83
N VAL A 40 -9.30 4.05 9.74
CA VAL A 40 -10.77 4.22 9.74
C VAL A 40 -11.51 2.88 9.76
N GLY A 41 -10.80 1.75 9.71
CA GLY A 41 -11.38 0.41 9.82
C GLY A 41 -12.02 -0.09 8.53
N PHE A 42 -11.70 0.50 7.38
CA PHE A 42 -12.27 0.10 6.09
C PHE A 42 -11.96 -1.35 5.74
N ILE A 43 -10.75 -1.83 6.00
CA ILE A 43 -10.36 -3.24 5.78
C ILE A 43 -11.25 -4.18 6.60
N THR A 44 -11.46 -3.86 7.88
CA THR A 44 -12.29 -4.66 8.79
C THR A 44 -13.75 -4.67 8.34
N TRP A 45 -14.27 -3.50 7.96
CA TRP A 45 -15.63 -3.37 7.42
C TRP A 45 -15.79 -4.20 6.13
N LEU A 46 -14.85 -4.07 5.20
CA LEU A 46 -14.88 -4.78 3.92
C LEU A 46 -14.82 -6.29 4.10
N GLY A 47 -13.97 -6.80 4.99
CA GLY A 47 -13.88 -8.22 5.30
C GLY A 47 -15.17 -8.77 5.91
N LYS A 48 -15.84 -7.98 6.76
CA LYS A 48 -17.12 -8.37 7.37
C LYS A 48 -18.26 -8.42 6.35
N GLU A 49 -18.45 -7.35 5.58
CA GLU A 49 -19.50 -7.29 4.56
C GLU A 49 -19.25 -8.31 3.45
N GLY A 50 -18.01 -8.42 2.95
CA GLY A 50 -17.62 -9.43 1.97
C GLY A 50 -17.82 -10.86 2.48
N GLY A 51 -17.50 -11.12 3.75
CA GLY A 51 -17.74 -12.42 4.38
C GLY A 51 -19.23 -12.77 4.49
N MET A 52 -20.10 -11.80 4.79
CA MET A 52 -21.55 -12.01 4.79
C MET A 52 -22.10 -12.34 3.41
N LEU A 53 -21.59 -11.67 2.36
CA LEU A 53 -22.01 -11.93 0.97
C LEU A 53 -21.64 -13.33 0.48
N LEU A 54 -20.63 -13.96 1.08
CA LEU A 54 -20.17 -15.31 0.72
C LEU A 54 -20.82 -16.42 1.55
N GLN A 55 -21.68 -16.09 2.52
CA GLN A 55 -22.38 -17.10 3.32
C GLN A 55 -23.35 -17.92 2.46
N GLY A 56 -23.29 -19.25 2.60
CA GLY A 56 -24.16 -20.18 1.88
C GLY A 56 -23.69 -20.52 0.46
N TYR A 57 -22.59 -19.95 -0.02
CA TYR A 57 -21.96 -20.34 -1.28
C TYR A 57 -21.02 -21.53 -1.10
N ASP A 58 -20.83 -22.29 -2.18
CA ASP A 58 -19.87 -23.40 -2.21
C ASP A 58 -18.43 -22.89 -1.93
N PRO A 59 -17.65 -23.58 -1.06
CA PRO A 59 -16.30 -23.14 -0.69
C PRO A 59 -15.37 -22.90 -1.88
N GLN A 60 -15.50 -23.67 -2.96
CA GLN A 60 -14.64 -23.52 -4.14
C GLN A 60 -14.97 -22.23 -4.90
N VAL A 61 -16.25 -21.89 -5.01
CA VAL A 61 -16.70 -20.62 -5.63
C VAL A 61 -16.24 -19.44 -4.78
N SER A 62 -16.42 -19.50 -3.46
CA SER A 62 -15.98 -18.45 -2.55
C SER A 62 -14.47 -18.24 -2.60
N ALA A 63 -13.67 -19.31 -2.74
CA ALA A 63 -12.21 -19.19 -2.88
C ALA A 63 -11.80 -18.43 -4.15
N VAL A 64 -12.46 -18.70 -5.29
CA VAL A 64 -12.19 -17.99 -6.54
C VAL A 64 -12.56 -16.50 -6.43
N VAL A 65 -13.71 -16.20 -5.82
CA VAL A 65 -14.14 -14.82 -5.59
C VAL A 65 -13.17 -14.08 -4.67
N LEU A 66 -12.74 -14.71 -3.58
CA LEU A 66 -11.75 -14.13 -2.66
C LEU A 66 -10.39 -13.89 -3.34
N LEU A 67 -9.97 -14.77 -4.25
CA LEU A 67 -8.74 -14.57 -5.02
C LEU A 67 -8.84 -13.36 -5.94
N ILE A 68 -9.95 -13.19 -6.65
CA ILE A 68 -10.19 -12.00 -7.51
C ILE A 68 -10.23 -10.74 -6.65
N ALA A 69 -10.97 -10.77 -5.54
CA ALA A 69 -11.07 -9.64 -4.62
C ALA A 69 -9.69 -9.27 -4.04
N PHE A 70 -8.87 -10.26 -3.65
CA PHE A 70 -7.50 -10.03 -3.19
C PHE A 70 -6.68 -9.23 -4.20
N PHE A 71 -6.66 -9.65 -5.47
CA PHE A 71 -5.90 -8.94 -6.50
C PHE A 71 -6.41 -7.52 -6.72
N LEU A 72 -7.73 -7.32 -6.80
CA LEU A 72 -8.32 -5.99 -6.99
C LEU A 72 -8.00 -5.07 -5.81
N LEU A 73 -8.13 -5.56 -4.58
CA LEU A 73 -7.82 -4.80 -3.37
C LEU A 73 -6.32 -4.49 -3.28
N HIS A 74 -5.45 -5.36 -3.77
CA HIS A 74 -4.01 -5.10 -3.79
C HIS A 74 -3.64 -3.85 -4.61
N TYR A 75 -4.40 -3.52 -5.66
CA TYR A 75 -4.18 -2.28 -6.42
C TYR A 75 -4.55 -1.01 -5.64
N LEU A 76 -5.36 -1.12 -4.58
CA LEU A 76 -5.73 0.03 -3.73
C LEU A 76 -4.66 0.37 -2.67
N PHE A 77 -3.74 -0.54 -2.38
CA PHE A 77 -2.70 -0.34 -1.37
C PHE A 77 -1.33 -0.20 -2.02
N ALA A 78 -0.64 0.90 -1.71
CA ALA A 78 0.72 1.15 -2.21
C ALA A 78 1.78 0.24 -1.55
N SER A 79 1.44 -0.48 -0.48
CA SER A 79 2.33 -1.39 0.25
C SER A 79 1.86 -2.84 0.12
N THR A 80 2.81 -3.75 -0.13
CA THR A 80 2.57 -5.20 -0.24
C THR A 80 2.43 -5.92 1.10
N THR A 81 2.74 -5.24 2.21
CA THR A 81 2.67 -5.76 3.59
C THR A 81 1.44 -5.28 4.38
N ALA A 82 0.43 -4.71 3.70
CA ALA A 82 -0.83 -4.29 4.34
C ALA A 82 -1.73 -5.49 4.72
#